data_AF-A0A649UI99-F1
#
_entry.id   AF-A0A649UI99-F1
#
_cell.length_a   1.000
_cell.length_b   1.000
_cell.length_c   1.000
_cell.angle_alpha   90.00
_cell.angle_beta   90.00
_cell.angle_gamma   90.00
#
_symmetry.space_group_name_H-M   'P 1'
#
loop_
_entity.id
_entity.type
_entity.pdbx_description
1 polymer ?
#
loop_
_entity_poly.entity_id
_entity_poly.type
_entity_poly.pdbx_seq_one_letter_code
_entity_poly.pdbx_strand_id
1 'polypeptide(L)'
;FAIDTGSGNTFGYRSDERFPLCSSFKGFLAAAVLERVQQKKLDINQKVKYESRDLEYHSPITTKYKGSGMTLGDMASAALQYSDNGATNIIMERFLGGPEGMTKFMRSIGDNEFRLDRWELELNTAIPGDKRDTSTPKAVANSLNKLAFGNVLNAKVKAIYQNWLKGNTTG
;
A
#
# COMPACT_ATOMS: atom_id res chain seq x y z
N PHE A 1 -3.02 -17.27 6.94
CA PHE A 1 -1.70 -17.87 6.62
C PHE A 1 -0.67 -17.18 7.50
N ALA A 2 0.24 -17.93 8.10
CA ALA A 2 1.33 -17.42 8.93
C ALA A 2 2.64 -18.10 8.50
N ILE A 3 3.75 -17.38 8.65
CA ILE A 3 5.10 -17.87 8.35
C ILE A 3 6.04 -17.45 9.49
N ASP A 4 6.80 -18.42 10.01
CA ASP A 4 7.98 -18.15 10.81
C ASP A 4 9.17 -18.07 9.86
N THR A 5 9.76 -16.88 9.74
CA THR A 5 10.86 -16.62 8.80
C THR A 5 12.21 -17.16 9.28
N GLY A 6 12.34 -17.57 10.54
CA GLY A 6 13.55 -18.22 11.06
C GLY A 6 13.61 -19.70 10.72
N SER A 7 12.50 -20.43 10.92
CA SER A 7 12.40 -21.86 10.63
C SER A 7 11.87 -22.20 9.23
N GLY A 8 11.15 -21.27 8.59
CA GLY A 8 10.42 -21.51 7.35
C GLY A 8 9.06 -22.22 7.55
N ASN A 9 8.68 -22.53 8.78
CA ASN A 9 7.39 -23.18 9.07
C ASN A 9 6.22 -22.28 8.67
N THR A 10 5.16 -22.90 8.14
CA THR A 10 3.95 -22.17 7.73
C THR A 10 2.70 -22.83 8.29
N PHE A 11 1.68 -21.99 8.51
CA PHE A 11 0.34 -22.43 8.88
C PHE A 11 -0.69 -21.77 7.98
N GLY A 12 -1.64 -22.56 7.46
CA GLY A 12 -2.67 -22.09 6.54
C GLY A 12 -4.06 -22.58 6.92
N TYR A 13 -5.01 -21.67 6.99
CA TYR A 13 -6.44 -21.94 6.97
C TYR A 13 -7.07 -20.98 5.98
N ARG A 14 -7.81 -21.51 4.99
CA ARG A 14 -8.36 -20.74 3.86
C ARG A 14 -7.33 -19.82 3.20
N SER A 15 -6.08 -20.29 3.13
CA SER A 15 -4.91 -19.48 2.77
C SER A 15 -4.92 -19.00 1.32
N ASP A 16 -5.64 -19.72 0.47
CA ASP A 16 -5.72 -19.51 -0.96
C ASP A 16 -7.13 -19.05 -1.39
N GLU A 17 -8.05 -18.85 -0.43
CA GLU A 17 -9.34 -18.21 -0.69
C GLU A 17 -9.18 -16.69 -0.80
N ARG A 18 -10.05 -16.06 -1.60
CA ARG A 18 -10.02 -14.61 -1.81
C ARG A 18 -10.81 -13.87 -0.74
N PHE A 19 -10.21 -12.80 -0.25
CA PHE A 19 -10.82 -11.86 0.67
C PHE A 19 -10.65 -10.43 0.15
N PRO A 20 -11.61 -9.52 0.42
CA PRO A 20 -11.45 -8.10 0.15
C PRO A 20 -10.19 -7.56 0.82
N LEU A 21 -9.41 -6.77 0.07
CA LEU A 21 -8.23 -6.10 0.60
C LEU A 21 -8.62 -5.00 1.60
N CYS A 22 -9.69 -4.27 1.29
CA CYS A 22 -10.02 -2.99 1.96
C CYS A 22 -8.74 -2.14 2.04
N SER A 23 -8.49 -1.41 3.12
CA SER A 23 -7.27 -0.59 3.26
C SER A 23 -5.95 -1.36 3.46
N SER A 24 -5.94 -2.70 3.54
CA SER A 24 -4.69 -3.46 3.74
C SER A 24 -3.68 -3.25 2.60
N PHE A 25 -4.14 -2.87 1.40
CA PHE A 25 -3.25 -2.59 0.27
C PHE A 25 -2.36 -1.37 0.47
N LYS A 26 -2.70 -0.46 1.39
CA LYS A 26 -1.95 0.79 1.61
C LYS A 26 -0.54 0.53 2.13
N GLY A 27 -0.31 -0.61 2.78
CA GLY A 27 1.03 -1.11 3.09
C GLY A 27 1.86 -1.37 1.82
N PHE A 28 1.25 -1.93 0.77
CA PHE A 28 1.90 -2.17 -0.51
C PHE A 28 2.03 -0.89 -1.36
N LEU A 29 1.06 0.02 -1.25
CA LEU A 29 1.14 1.36 -1.87
C LEU A 29 2.40 2.11 -1.41
N ALA A 30 2.64 2.16 -0.10
CA ALA A 30 3.84 2.80 0.45
C ALA A 30 5.13 2.14 -0.05
N ALA A 31 5.14 0.81 -0.15
CA ALA A 31 6.28 0.08 -0.70
C ALA A 31 6.49 0.37 -2.20
N ALA A 32 5.42 0.53 -2.99
CA ALA A 32 5.48 0.88 -4.40
C ALA A 32 6.05 2.30 -4.64
N VAL A 33 5.76 3.24 -3.74
CA VAL A 33 6.40 4.57 -3.72
C VAL A 33 7.88 4.44 -3.44
N LEU A 34 8.26 3.69 -2.40
CA LEU A 34 9.65 3.48 -2.00
C LEU A 34 10.49 2.77 -3.06
N GLU A 35 9.89 1.83 -3.79
CA GLU A 35 10.54 1.15 -4.92
C GLU A 35 10.88 2.14 -6.04
N ARG A 36 9.95 3.04 -6.40
CA ARG A 36 10.20 4.09 -7.39
C ARG A 36 11.22 5.12 -6.91
N VAL A 37 11.25 5.44 -5.61
CA VAL A 37 12.28 6.28 -5.00
C VAL A 37 13.66 5.62 -5.11
N GLN A 38 13.74 4.33 -4.80
CA GLN A 38 14.97 3.54 -4.99
C GLN A 38 15.44 3.55 -6.45
N GLN A 39 14.52 3.48 -7.42
CA GLN A 39 14.81 3.57 -8.84
C GLN A 39 15.11 4.99 -9.33
N LYS A 40 15.12 5.98 -8.42
CA LYS A 40 15.29 7.41 -8.74
C LYS A 40 14.22 7.95 -9.71
N LYS A 41 13.06 7.30 -9.78
CA LYS A 41 11.90 7.75 -10.57
C LYS A 41 11.04 8.75 -9.83
N LEU A 42 11.12 8.76 -8.49
CA LEU A 42 10.43 9.70 -7.62
C LEU A 42 11.40 10.24 -6.58
N ASP A 43 11.18 11.48 -6.16
CA ASP A 43 11.81 12.02 -4.95
C ASP A 43 10.82 11.89 -3.79
N ILE A 44 11.27 11.31 -2.69
CA ILE A 44 10.47 11.15 -1.47
C ILE A 44 10.14 12.51 -0.82
N ASN A 45 10.99 13.52 -1.02
CA ASN A 45 10.83 14.85 -0.45
C ASN A 45 10.06 15.80 -1.36
N GLN A 46 9.67 15.38 -2.57
CA GLN A 46 8.93 16.26 -3.48
C GLN A 46 7.62 16.69 -2.83
N LYS A 47 7.32 17.99 -2.93
CA LYS A 47 6.10 18.56 -2.36
C LYS A 47 4.92 18.30 -3.30
N VAL A 48 3.87 17.70 -2.76
CA VAL A 48 2.61 17.43 -3.46
C VAL A 48 1.56 18.41 -2.97
N LYS A 49 1.10 19.28 -3.87
CA LYS A 49 0.02 20.25 -3.63
C LYS A 49 -1.33 19.67 -4.07
N TYR A 50 -2.34 19.84 -3.23
CA TYR A 50 -3.70 19.34 -3.47
C TYR A 50 -4.77 20.25 -2.83
N GLU A 51 -4.46 21.54 -2.73
CA GLU A 51 -5.29 22.58 -2.09
C GLU A 51 -6.73 22.61 -2.61
N SER A 52 -6.92 22.39 -3.91
CA SER A 52 -8.23 22.40 -4.59
C SER A 52 -8.96 21.05 -4.56
N ARG A 53 -8.40 20.00 -3.96
CA ARG A 53 -9.01 18.67 -3.97
C ARG A 53 -10.08 18.54 -2.88
N ASP A 54 -11.23 18.03 -3.25
CA ASP A 54 -12.20 17.50 -2.29
C ASP A 54 -11.69 16.15 -1.79
N LEU A 55 -11.35 16.09 -0.50
CA LEU A 55 -10.72 14.92 0.08
C LEU A 55 -11.77 13.87 0.41
N GLU A 56 -11.39 12.62 0.15
CA GLU A 56 -12.16 11.42 0.43
C GLU A 56 -12.45 11.31 1.93
N TYR A 57 -13.57 10.66 2.29
CA TYR A 57 -13.87 10.36 3.69
C TYR A 57 -12.70 9.62 4.35
N HIS A 58 -12.45 9.89 5.63
CA HIS A 58 -11.30 9.37 6.37
C HIS A 58 -9.94 9.75 5.74
N SER A 59 -9.69 11.06 5.71
CA SER A 59 -8.42 11.68 5.28
C SER A 59 -7.79 12.50 6.42
N PRO A 60 -7.49 11.88 7.58
CA PRO A 60 -7.17 12.59 8.83
C PRO A 60 -5.87 13.39 8.79
N ILE A 61 -4.92 13.03 7.92
CA ILE A 61 -3.63 13.70 7.79
C ILE A 61 -3.68 14.67 6.62
N THR A 62 -4.10 14.24 5.44
CA THR A 62 -4.10 15.12 4.26
C THR A 62 -4.97 16.35 4.44
N THR A 63 -6.08 16.24 5.18
CA THR A 63 -6.93 17.39 5.55
C THR A 63 -6.16 18.47 6.30
N LYS A 64 -5.28 18.10 7.25
CA LYS A 64 -4.50 19.04 8.07
C LYS A 64 -3.51 19.86 7.24
N TYR A 65 -3.03 19.29 6.14
CA TYR A 65 -2.01 19.89 5.28
C TYR A 65 -2.58 20.39 3.95
N LYS A 66 -3.90 20.47 3.77
CA LYS A 66 -4.53 20.86 2.50
C LYS A 66 -3.95 22.16 1.94
N GLY A 67 -3.77 23.19 2.77
CA GLY A 67 -3.22 24.50 2.39
C GLY A 67 -1.70 24.53 2.08
N SER A 68 -0.92 23.62 2.67
CA SER A 68 0.55 23.64 2.53
C SER A 68 1.05 22.52 1.62
N GLY A 69 0.27 21.47 1.38
CA GLY A 69 0.67 20.22 0.77
C GLY A 69 1.53 19.35 1.69
N MET A 70 1.92 18.18 1.21
CA MET A 70 2.74 17.21 1.96
C MET A 70 3.92 16.74 1.10
N THR A 71 4.99 16.25 1.71
CA THR A 71 5.99 15.51 0.93
C THR A 71 5.39 14.17 0.49
N LEU A 72 5.89 13.60 -0.61
CA LEU A 72 5.44 12.28 -1.06
C LEU A 72 5.68 11.19 0.02
N GLY A 73 6.78 11.28 0.76
CA GLY A 73 7.07 10.42 1.90
C GLY A 73 6.03 10.54 3.02
N ASP A 74 5.67 11.75 3.41
CA ASP A 74 4.65 11.99 4.43
C ASP A 74 3.29 11.44 3.99
N MET A 75 2.93 11.58 2.70
CA MET A 75 1.68 11.03 2.17
C MET A 75 1.70 9.50 2.19
N ALA A 76 2.80 8.86 1.78
CA ALA A 76 2.92 7.40 1.81
C ALA A 76 2.86 6.87 3.25
N SER A 77 3.52 7.55 4.19
CA SER A 77 3.42 7.26 5.62
C SER A 77 1.99 7.45 6.14
N ALA A 78 1.30 8.51 5.74
CA ALA A 78 -0.08 8.78 6.15
C ALA A 78 -1.07 7.71 5.65
N ALA A 79 -0.94 7.31 4.37
CA ALA A 79 -1.73 6.23 3.80
C ALA A 79 -1.54 4.92 4.56
N LEU A 80 -0.30 4.59 4.94
CA LEU A 80 0.00 3.35 5.67
C LEU A 80 -0.44 3.43 7.14
N GLN A 81 -0.03 4.46 7.87
CA GLN A 81 -0.13 4.51 9.34
C GLN A 81 -1.50 4.96 9.84
N TYR A 82 -2.20 5.77 9.04
CA TYR A 82 -3.49 6.36 9.41
C TYR A 82 -4.59 5.97 8.43
N SER A 83 -4.33 5.05 7.50
CA SER A 83 -5.27 4.64 6.46
C SER A 83 -5.83 5.82 5.63
N ASP A 84 -5.06 6.91 5.46
CA ASP A 84 -5.54 8.16 4.85
C ASP A 84 -5.94 7.96 3.38
N ASN A 85 -7.24 8.13 3.08
CA ASN A 85 -7.80 7.88 1.74
C ASN A 85 -7.38 8.93 0.72
N GLY A 86 -7.32 10.20 1.11
CA GLY A 86 -6.82 11.28 0.26
C GLY A 86 -5.39 11.06 -0.17
N ALA A 87 -4.51 10.68 0.76
CA ALA A 87 -3.12 10.34 0.44
C ALA A 87 -3.06 9.18 -0.55
N THR A 88 -3.87 8.15 -0.30
CA THR A 88 -3.94 6.93 -1.11
C THR A 88 -4.33 7.23 -2.56
N ASN A 89 -5.44 7.94 -2.77
CA ASN A 89 -5.92 8.26 -4.12
C ASN A 89 -4.97 9.21 -4.86
N ILE A 90 -4.47 10.26 -4.20
CA ILE A 90 -3.51 11.18 -4.83
C ILE A 90 -2.24 10.44 -5.26
N ILE A 91 -1.74 9.51 -4.44
CA ILE A 91 -0.55 8.73 -4.78
C ILE A 91 -0.81 7.83 -5.98
N MET A 92 -1.92 7.10 -5.97
CA MET A 92 -2.29 6.23 -7.09
C MET A 92 -2.43 7.03 -8.39
N GLU A 93 -3.15 8.14 -8.35
CA GLU A 93 -3.45 9.00 -9.49
C GLU A 93 -2.18 9.56 -10.13
N ARG A 94 -1.28 10.13 -9.31
CA ARG A 94 -0.18 10.94 -9.83
C ARG A 94 1.13 10.19 -10.01
N PHE A 95 1.34 9.09 -9.27
CA PHE A 95 2.67 8.47 -9.20
C PHE A 95 2.68 6.98 -9.54
N LEU A 96 1.55 6.29 -9.40
CA LEU A 96 1.51 4.83 -9.61
C LEU A 96 0.74 4.40 -10.86
N GLY A 97 -0.12 5.25 -11.43
CA GLY A 97 -0.94 4.91 -12.60
C GLY A 97 -2.26 4.23 -12.22
N GLY A 98 -2.86 4.64 -11.11
CA GLY A 98 -4.15 4.14 -10.61
C GLY A 98 -4.11 2.70 -10.04
N PRO A 99 -5.29 2.09 -9.82
CA PRO A 99 -5.41 0.73 -9.32
C PRO A 99 -4.72 -0.32 -10.21
N GLU A 100 -4.73 -0.11 -11.53
CA GLU A 100 -4.01 -0.97 -12.48
C GLU A 100 -2.50 -0.91 -12.23
N GLY A 101 -1.96 0.29 -11.99
CA GLY A 101 -0.57 0.50 -11.63
C GLY A 101 -0.16 -0.18 -10.33
N MET A 102 -1.05 -0.19 -9.33
CA MET A 102 -0.87 -0.93 -8.09
C MET A 102 -0.81 -2.45 -8.34
N THR A 103 -1.74 -2.97 -9.13
CA THR A 103 -1.75 -4.39 -9.53
C THR A 103 -0.48 -4.76 -10.31
N LYS A 104 -0.03 -3.91 -11.24
CA LYS A 104 1.23 -4.11 -11.99
C LYS A 104 2.44 -4.17 -11.07
N PHE A 105 2.52 -3.31 -10.05
CA PHE A 105 3.60 -3.38 -9.06
C PHE A 105 3.59 -4.73 -8.33
N MET A 106 2.43 -5.19 -7.86
CA MET A 106 2.33 -6.48 -7.18
C MET A 106 2.72 -7.66 -8.08
N ARG A 107 2.35 -7.63 -9.37
CA ARG A 107 2.82 -8.62 -10.35
C ARG A 107 4.33 -8.60 -10.53
N SER A 108 4.95 -7.42 -10.54
CA SER A 108 6.41 -7.28 -10.71
C SER A 108 7.22 -7.93 -9.57
N ILE A 109 6.64 -8.07 -8.38
CA ILE A 109 7.26 -8.77 -7.24
C ILE A 109 6.84 -10.25 -7.16
N GLY A 110 6.15 -10.75 -8.18
CA GLY A 110 5.70 -12.13 -8.31
C GLY A 110 4.45 -12.48 -7.49
N ASP A 111 3.61 -11.51 -7.15
CA ASP A 111 2.27 -11.75 -6.61
C ASP A 111 1.27 -11.79 -7.76
N ASN A 112 0.69 -12.96 -8.02
CA ASN A 112 -0.31 -13.17 -9.08
C ASN A 112 -1.76 -13.14 -8.58
N GLU A 113 -1.98 -13.03 -7.26
CA GLU A 113 -3.31 -13.09 -6.66
C GLU A 113 -3.89 -11.71 -6.37
N PHE A 114 -3.04 -10.78 -5.92
CA PHE A 114 -3.44 -9.41 -5.61
C PHE A 114 -4.07 -8.75 -6.83
N ARG A 115 -5.22 -8.13 -6.66
CA ARG A 115 -5.78 -7.22 -7.67
C ARG A 115 -6.46 -6.05 -6.98
N LEU A 116 -6.19 -4.86 -7.48
CA LEU A 116 -6.89 -3.64 -7.14
C LEU A 116 -7.52 -3.10 -8.41
N ASP A 117 -8.83 -2.89 -8.36
CA ASP A 117 -9.67 -2.61 -9.51
C ASP A 117 -10.31 -1.21 -9.40
N ARG A 118 -10.47 -0.69 -8.18
CA ARG A 118 -11.16 0.58 -7.90
C ARG A 118 -10.36 1.50 -6.97
N TRP A 119 -10.80 2.74 -6.92
CA TRP A 119 -10.26 3.79 -6.06
C TRP A 119 -10.85 3.72 -4.65
N GLU A 120 -10.27 4.44 -3.70
CA GLU A 120 -10.99 4.74 -2.46
C GLU A 120 -12.17 5.67 -2.81
N LEU A 121 -13.40 5.41 -2.38
CA LEU A 121 -13.80 4.41 -1.37
C LEU A 121 -14.44 3.16 -1.98
N GLU A 122 -14.67 3.13 -3.30
CA GLU A 122 -15.45 2.09 -3.97
C GLU A 122 -14.82 0.70 -3.85
N LEU A 123 -13.50 0.61 -3.64
CA LEU A 123 -12.81 -0.67 -3.41
C LEU A 123 -13.31 -1.41 -2.15
N ASN A 124 -14.03 -0.74 -1.24
CA ASN A 124 -14.47 -1.31 0.05
C ASN A 124 -15.87 -1.95 0.01
N THR A 125 -16.49 -2.16 -1.16
CA THR A 125 -17.85 -2.75 -1.21
C THR A 125 -17.93 -4.16 -0.63
N ALA A 126 -16.82 -4.93 -0.66
CA ALA A 126 -16.69 -6.25 -0.02
C ALA A 126 -17.85 -7.23 -0.31
N ILE A 127 -18.41 -7.19 -1.52
CA ILE A 127 -19.56 -8.00 -1.91
C ILE A 127 -19.13 -9.48 -1.97
N PRO A 128 -19.83 -10.40 -1.27
CA PRO A 128 -19.52 -11.83 -1.34
C PRO A 128 -19.49 -12.36 -2.79
N GLY A 129 -18.41 -13.04 -3.15
CA GLY A 129 -18.20 -13.58 -4.50
C GLY A 129 -17.63 -12.59 -5.53
N ASP A 130 -17.60 -11.29 -5.25
CA ASP A 130 -16.90 -10.32 -6.07
C ASP A 130 -15.39 -10.49 -5.91
N LYS A 131 -14.69 -10.67 -7.04
CA LYS A 131 -13.23 -10.85 -7.05
C LYS A 131 -12.48 -9.53 -7.12
N ARG A 132 -13.14 -8.41 -7.40
CA ARG A 132 -12.48 -7.09 -7.47
C ARG A 132 -11.92 -6.69 -6.11
N ASP A 133 -10.76 -6.06 -6.11
CA ASP A 133 -10.10 -5.54 -4.89
C ASP A 133 -9.83 -6.64 -3.85
N THR A 134 -9.43 -7.83 -4.31
CA THR A 134 -9.16 -8.99 -3.45
C THR A 134 -7.73 -9.50 -3.60
N SER A 135 -7.28 -10.21 -2.57
CA SER A 135 -6.11 -11.09 -2.62
C SER A 135 -6.36 -12.33 -1.76
N THR A 136 -5.35 -13.17 -1.58
CA THR A 136 -5.39 -14.32 -0.68
C THR A 136 -4.50 -14.09 0.54
N PRO A 137 -4.81 -14.66 1.72
CA PRO A 137 -3.98 -14.51 2.91
C PRO A 137 -2.52 -14.91 2.69
N LYS A 138 -2.28 -15.98 1.91
CA LYS A 138 -0.94 -16.45 1.56
C LYS A 138 -0.19 -15.46 0.67
N ALA A 139 -0.85 -14.90 -0.34
CA ALA A 139 -0.24 -13.92 -1.23
C ALA A 139 0.16 -12.64 -0.47
N VAL A 140 -0.75 -12.10 0.35
CA VAL A 140 -0.48 -10.93 1.21
C VAL A 140 0.73 -11.17 2.12
N ALA A 141 0.78 -12.29 2.82
CA ALA A 141 1.90 -12.61 3.72
C ALA A 141 3.23 -12.76 2.97
N ASN A 142 3.24 -13.45 1.82
CA ASN A 142 4.44 -13.63 1.00
C ASN A 142 4.94 -12.30 0.42
N SER A 143 4.04 -11.45 -0.06
CA SER A 143 4.36 -10.12 -0.58
C SER A 143 4.92 -9.22 0.51
N LEU A 144 4.31 -9.22 1.70
CA LEU A 144 4.83 -8.49 2.85
C LEU A 144 6.24 -8.99 3.23
N ASN A 145 6.46 -10.30 3.28
CA ASN A 145 7.77 -10.88 3.57
C ASN A 145 8.84 -10.44 2.55
N LYS A 146 8.52 -10.47 1.25
CA LYS A 146 9.42 -10.01 0.17
C LYS A 146 9.81 -8.54 0.31
N LEU A 147 8.89 -7.68 0.72
CA LEU A 147 9.09 -6.24 0.85
C LEU A 147 9.80 -5.86 2.15
N ALA A 148 9.37 -6.45 3.27
CA ALA A 148 9.88 -6.13 4.60
C ALA A 148 11.21 -6.82 4.90
N PHE A 149 11.46 -8.02 4.36
CA PHE A 149 12.63 -8.82 4.72
C PHE A 149 13.44 -9.26 3.49
N GLY A 150 12.79 -9.52 2.35
CA GLY A 150 13.43 -9.89 1.07
C GLY A 150 14.12 -8.74 0.33
N ASN A 151 14.50 -8.96 -0.94
CA ASN A 151 15.39 -8.05 -1.68
C ASN A 151 14.70 -7.13 -2.69
N VAL A 152 13.38 -6.97 -2.63
CA VAL A 152 12.66 -6.02 -3.50
C VAL A 152 13.10 -4.58 -3.20
N LEU A 153 13.15 -4.26 -1.90
CA LEU A 153 13.60 -2.98 -1.39
C LEU A 153 15.05 -3.10 -0.88
N ASN A 154 15.91 -2.17 -1.28
CA ASN A 154 17.27 -2.05 -0.76
C ASN A 154 17.26 -1.64 0.71
N ALA A 155 18.39 -1.79 1.39
CA ALA A 155 18.49 -1.57 2.83
C ALA A 155 17.96 -0.21 3.30
N LYS A 156 18.21 0.86 2.54
CA LYS A 156 17.80 2.23 2.91
C LYS A 156 16.29 2.39 2.92
N VAL A 157 15.62 2.04 1.81
CA VAL A 157 14.16 2.21 1.71
C VAL A 157 13.40 1.11 2.45
N LYS A 158 13.98 -0.09 2.60
CA LYS A 158 13.43 -1.14 3.46
C LYS A 158 13.35 -0.71 4.92
N ALA A 159 14.38 -0.04 5.45
CA ALA A 159 14.36 0.47 6.83
C ALA A 159 13.24 1.51 7.05
N ILE A 160 13.01 2.39 6.06
CA ILE A 160 11.88 3.34 6.08
C ILE A 160 10.56 2.57 6.09
N TYR A 161 10.39 1.61 5.18
CA TYR A 161 9.19 0.78 5.10
C TYR A 161 8.87 0.06 6.41
N GLN A 162 9.86 -0.62 7.00
CA GLN A 162 9.71 -1.30 8.29
C GLN A 162 9.36 -0.33 9.42
N ASN A 163 9.94 0.87 9.43
CA ASN A 163 9.62 1.90 10.42
C ASN A 163 8.18 2.41 10.26
N TRP A 164 7.72 2.60 9.03
CA TRP A 164 6.31 2.96 8.79
C TRP A 164 5.35 1.87 9.25
N LEU A 165 5.62 0.60 8.93
CA LEU A 165 4.84 -0.55 9.39
C LEU A 165 4.73 -0.60 10.92
N LYS A 166 5.85 -0.45 11.64
CA LYS A 166 5.87 -0.44 13.12
C LYS A 166 5.13 0.76 13.72
N GLY A 167 5.12 1.89 13.03
CA GLY A 167 4.44 3.11 13.47
C GLY A 167 2.96 3.20 13.08
N ASN A 168 2.37 2.11 12.57
CA ASN A 168 0.94 2.09 12.25
C ASN A 168 0.09 2.34 13.51
N THR A 169 -0.98 3.13 13.38
CA THR A 169 -1.86 3.48 14.51
C THR A 169 -3.26 2.87 14.38
N THR A 170 -3.47 2.02 13.37
CA THR A 170 -4.79 1.47 13.00
C THR A 170 -4.85 -0.06 13.00
N GLY A 171 -3.80 -0.71 13.51
CA GLY A 171 -3.67 -2.17 13.61
C GLY A 171 -3.53 -2.66 15.04
#